data_AF-A0A817KS83-F1
#
_entry.id   AF-A0A817KS83-F1
#
_cell.length_a   1.000
_cell.length_b   1.000
_cell.length_c   1.000
_cell.angle_alpha   90.00
_cell.angle_beta   90.00
_cell.angle_gamma   90.00
#
_symmetry.space_group_name_H-M   'P 1'
#
loop_
_entity.id
_entity.type
_entity.pdbx_description
1 polymer ?
#
loop_
_entity_poly.entity_id
_entity_poly.type
_entity_poly.pdbx_seq_one_letter_code
_entity_poly.pdbx_strand_id
1 'polypeptide(L)'
;MERSKLYQLTDEASKKLYEPVNDIESLNQWRKHMVNLIDEISRLKLSPSIDLNETNNNRSLDPTDWLTARHVAHQMLDTSLESIQSIRNRPVWQPIPIEIRASIEQEPLPEHGQTLPNVCQDVLNYVFPYTRGNTHPRFWGWVMGEGTLGGILAEMMMATTNINAGGCTHSAVLIERTVIQWM
;
A
#
# COMPACT_ATOMS: atom_id res chain seq x y z
N MET A 1 40.29 -12.23 6.02
CA MET A 1 39.56 -11.21 5.26
C MET A 1 38.96 -10.24 6.26
N GLU A 2 39.37 -8.98 6.23
CA GLU A 2 38.99 -7.97 7.23
C GLU A 2 37.48 -7.67 7.12
N ARG A 3 36.73 -7.74 8.23
CA ARG A 3 35.28 -7.48 8.23
C ARG A 3 35.04 -6.00 7.93
N SER A 4 34.11 -5.68 7.02
CA SER A 4 33.75 -4.31 6.65
C SER A 4 33.41 -3.47 7.89
N LYS A 5 33.80 -2.18 7.89
CA LYS A 5 33.52 -1.24 8.98
C LYS A 5 32.02 -1.16 9.32
N LEU A 6 31.14 -1.27 8.31
CA LEU A 6 29.69 -1.35 8.54
C LEU A 6 29.32 -2.56 9.39
N TYR A 7 29.87 -3.74 9.06
CA TYR A 7 29.61 -4.97 9.80
C TYR A 7 30.08 -4.87 11.26
N GLN A 8 31.24 -4.25 11.50
CA GLN A 8 31.77 -4.04 12.85
C GLN A 8 30.83 -3.16 13.68
N LEU A 9 30.35 -2.03 13.12
CA LEU A 9 29.43 -1.12 13.80
C LEU A 9 28.05 -1.76 14.06
N THR A 10 27.55 -2.57 13.12
CA THR A 10 26.27 -3.29 13.32
C THR A 10 26.38 -4.37 14.38
N ASP A 11 27.52 -5.06 14.48
CA ASP A 11 27.79 -6.05 15.52
C ASP A 11 27.91 -5.40 16.90
N GLU A 12 28.56 -4.23 16.97
CA GLU A 12 28.67 -3.43 18.19
C GLU A 12 27.30 -2.91 18.67
N ALA A 13 26.49 -2.36 17.77
CA ALA A 13 25.11 -1.97 18.08
C ALA A 13 24.27 -3.16 18.57
N SER A 14 24.44 -4.33 17.93
CA SER A 14 23.74 -5.55 18.33
C SER A 14 24.10 -5.97 19.75
N LYS A 15 25.39 -5.97 20.12
CA LYS A 15 25.85 -6.25 21.49
C LYS A 15 25.28 -5.25 22.50
N LYS A 16 25.22 -3.96 22.14
CA LYS A 16 24.68 -2.91 23.01
C LYS A 16 23.19 -3.09 23.30
N LEU A 17 22.41 -3.61 22.34
CA LEU A 17 20.98 -3.90 22.53
C LEU A 17 20.73 -5.00 23.58
N TYR A 18 21.71 -5.87 23.84
CA TYR A 18 21.62 -6.93 24.87
C TYR A 18 22.09 -6.49 26.26
N GLU A 19 22.63 -5.27 26.42
CA GLU A 19 23.08 -4.80 27.72
C GLU A 19 21.89 -4.49 28.65
N PRO A 20 21.91 -4.98 29.90
CA PRO A 20 20.84 -4.70 30.85
C PRO A 20 20.89 -3.23 31.30
N VAL A 21 19.75 -2.55 31.19
CA VAL A 21 19.56 -1.18 31.69
C VAL A 21 18.81 -1.26 33.01
N ASN A 22 19.50 -1.01 34.11
CA ASN A 22 18.99 -1.26 35.47
C ASN A 22 18.67 0.03 36.24
N ASP A 23 19.10 1.18 35.75
CA ASP A 23 18.90 2.49 36.37
C ASP A 23 18.93 3.64 35.33
N ILE A 24 18.65 4.87 35.79
CA ILE A 24 18.60 6.06 34.94
C ILE A 24 19.98 6.42 34.37
N GLU A 25 21.05 6.15 35.10
CA GLU A 25 22.41 6.48 34.67
C GLU A 25 22.86 5.56 33.52
N SER A 26 22.67 4.25 33.68
CA SER A 26 22.89 3.23 32.65
C SER A 26 22.02 3.47 31.42
N LEU A 27 20.76 3.91 31.58
CA LEU A 27 19.91 4.30 30.45
C LEU A 27 20.49 5.49 29.67
N ASN A 28 20.97 6.53 30.37
CA ASN A 28 21.54 7.71 29.73
C ASN A 28 22.87 7.40 29.02
N GLN A 29 23.71 6.55 29.62
CA GLN A 29 24.95 6.09 29.00
C GLN A 29 24.67 5.23 27.78
N TRP A 30 23.73 4.28 27.88
CA TRP A 30 23.28 3.44 26.78
C TRP A 30 22.76 4.28 25.61
N ARG A 31 21.88 5.26 25.89
CA ARG A 31 21.32 6.17 24.88
C ARG A 31 22.41 6.97 24.17
N LYS A 32 23.34 7.56 24.91
CA LYS A 32 24.44 8.36 24.33
C LYS A 32 25.30 7.50 23.40
N HIS A 33 25.57 6.27 23.80
CA HIS A 33 26.35 5.33 23.00
C HIS A 33 25.61 4.94 21.71
N MET A 34 24.33 4.57 21.80
CA MET A 34 23.52 4.23 20.63
C MET A 34 23.41 5.37 19.63
N VAL A 35 23.27 6.61 20.10
CA VAL A 35 23.25 7.80 19.23
C VAL A 35 24.59 7.99 18.51
N ASN A 36 25.72 7.80 19.19
CA ASN A 36 27.04 7.88 18.55
C ASN A 36 27.24 6.78 17.50
N LEU A 37 26.80 5.55 17.76
CA LEU A 37 26.86 4.45 16.78
C LEU A 37 26.04 4.76 15.53
N ILE A 38 24.83 5.31 15.70
CA ILE A 38 23.98 5.73 14.59
C ILE A 38 24.67 6.85 13.77
N ASP A 39 25.26 7.85 14.43
CA ASP A 39 26.01 8.92 13.76
C ASP A 39 27.21 8.35 12.99
N GLU A 40 27.98 7.43 13.56
CA GLU A 40 29.10 6.78 12.87
C GLU A 40 28.67 5.94 11.67
N ILE A 41 27.57 5.18 11.79
CA ILE A 41 26.98 4.44 10.67
C ILE A 41 26.53 5.41 9.58
N SER A 42 25.90 6.53 9.94
CA SER A 42 25.41 7.55 9.00
C SER A 42 26.54 8.23 8.22
N ARG A 43 27.73 8.35 8.83
CA ARG A 43 28.93 8.93 8.22
C ARG A 43 29.67 7.96 7.32
N LEU A 44 29.39 6.66 7.39
CA LEU A 44 29.84 5.74 6.36
C LEU A 44 29.15 6.15 5.06
N LYS A 45 29.90 6.85 4.19
CA LYS A 45 29.51 7.08 2.80
C LYS A 45 29.46 5.72 2.11
N LEU A 46 28.35 5.01 2.28
CA LEU A 46 28.03 3.88 1.43
C LEU A 46 27.90 4.46 0.02
N SER A 47 28.69 3.93 -0.91
CA SER A 47 28.49 4.25 -2.32
C SER A 47 27.01 4.03 -2.63
N PRO A 48 26.31 5.00 -3.24
CA PRO A 48 24.94 4.78 -3.63
C PRO A 48 24.92 3.51 -4.48
N SER A 49 24.08 2.56 -4.09
CA SER A 49 23.80 1.36 -4.90
C SER A 49 23.03 1.71 -6.19
N ILE A 50 22.76 3.00 -6.41
CA ILE A 50 22.06 3.54 -7.55
C ILE A 50 23.12 4.12 -8.49
N ASP A 51 23.35 3.42 -9.60
CA ASP A 51 24.07 3.97 -10.75
C ASP A 51 23.17 5.02 -11.43
N LEU A 52 23.58 6.28 -11.39
CA LEU A 52 22.87 7.40 -12.01
C LEU A 52 23.10 7.46 -13.54
N ASN A 53 23.98 6.62 -14.09
CA ASN A 53 24.32 6.60 -15.51
C ASN A 53 23.56 5.53 -16.33
N GLU A 54 22.70 4.72 -15.71
CA GLU A 54 21.78 3.85 -16.46
C GLU A 54 20.67 4.69 -17.12
N THR A 55 20.93 5.10 -18.35
CA THR A 55 19.94 5.65 -19.26
C THR A 55 19.18 4.49 -19.93
N ASN A 56 17.84 4.51 -19.85
CA ASN A 56 16.89 3.60 -20.52
C ASN A 56 16.65 2.19 -19.95
N ASN A 57 16.27 2.09 -18.68
CA ASN A 57 15.25 1.11 -18.27
C ASN A 57 14.30 1.85 -17.33
N ASN A 58 13.01 1.92 -17.66
CA ASN A 58 12.02 2.53 -16.78
C ASN A 58 11.92 1.68 -15.50
N ARG A 59 12.71 2.02 -14.49
CA ARG A 59 12.72 1.39 -13.15
C ARG A 59 11.58 1.91 -12.27
N SER A 60 10.75 2.82 -12.77
CA SER A 60 9.57 3.31 -12.09
C SER A 60 8.39 2.38 -12.30
N LEU A 61 7.48 2.33 -11.31
CA LEU A 61 6.16 1.73 -11.44
C LEU A 61 5.16 2.65 -12.16
N ASP A 62 5.60 3.86 -12.54
CA ASP A 62 4.77 4.82 -13.24
C ASP A 62 4.40 4.32 -14.66
N PRO A 63 3.18 4.62 -15.13
CA PRO A 63 2.80 4.36 -16.50
C PRO A 63 3.76 5.02 -17.49
N THR A 64 4.16 4.28 -18.52
CA THR A 64 4.89 4.84 -19.67
C THR A 64 3.98 5.74 -20.54
N ASP A 65 2.66 5.48 -20.54
CA ASP A 65 1.65 6.28 -21.20
C ASP A 65 0.59 6.77 -20.21
N TRP A 66 0.73 8.02 -19.79
CA TRP A 66 -0.17 8.69 -18.86
C TRP A 66 -1.56 8.99 -19.44
N LEU A 67 -1.70 9.14 -20.76
CA LEU A 67 -2.99 9.41 -21.38
C LEU A 67 -3.87 8.15 -21.30
N THR A 68 -3.30 7.01 -21.69
CA THR A 68 -3.95 5.71 -21.57
C THR A 68 -4.26 5.37 -20.10
N ALA A 69 -3.31 5.58 -19.19
CA ALA A 69 -3.54 5.34 -17.76
C ALA A 69 -4.67 6.21 -17.19
N ARG A 70 -4.73 7.50 -17.57
CA ARG A 70 -5.81 8.40 -17.16
C ARG A 70 -7.17 7.92 -17.71
N HIS A 71 -7.23 7.50 -18.96
CA HIS A 71 -8.48 7.02 -19.56
C HIS A 71 -9.02 5.80 -18.81
N VAL A 72 -8.16 4.82 -18.52
CA VAL A 72 -8.53 3.63 -17.75
C VAL A 72 -8.95 3.99 -16.33
N ALA A 73 -8.24 4.91 -15.66
CA ALA A 73 -8.63 5.38 -14.33
C ALA A 73 -10.02 6.02 -14.32
N HIS A 74 -10.37 6.83 -15.33
CA HIS A 74 -11.72 7.38 -15.48
C HIS A 74 -12.76 6.28 -15.72
N GLN A 75 -12.48 5.30 -16.58
CA GLN A 75 -13.39 4.18 -16.80
C GLN A 75 -13.67 3.42 -15.50
N MET A 76 -12.65 3.15 -14.68
CA MET A 76 -12.79 2.48 -13.40
C MET A 76 -13.64 3.30 -12.41
N LEU A 77 -13.41 4.62 -12.35
CA LEU A 77 -14.20 5.53 -11.54
C LEU A 77 -15.67 5.54 -11.98
N ASP A 78 -15.93 5.81 -13.25
CA ASP A 78 -17.28 5.92 -13.81
C ASP A 78 -18.07 4.61 -13.62
N THR A 79 -17.42 3.46 -13.87
CA THR A 79 -18.03 2.14 -13.65
C THR A 79 -18.40 1.92 -12.17
N SER A 80 -17.55 2.38 -11.25
CA SER A 80 -17.80 2.26 -9.81
C SER A 80 -18.97 3.15 -9.37
N LEU A 81 -19.04 4.38 -9.87
CA LEU A 81 -20.12 5.32 -9.60
C LEU A 81 -21.46 4.80 -10.15
N GLU A 82 -21.45 4.32 -11.39
CA GLU A 82 -22.64 3.72 -12.02
C GLU A 82 -23.11 2.48 -11.26
N SER A 83 -22.19 1.68 -10.72
CA SER A 83 -22.51 0.51 -9.89
C SER A 83 -23.28 0.88 -8.64
N ILE A 84 -22.83 1.90 -7.90
CA ILE A 84 -23.55 2.41 -6.71
C ILE A 84 -24.90 2.97 -7.11
N GLN A 85 -24.96 3.78 -8.17
CA GLN A 85 -26.20 4.43 -8.61
C GLN A 85 -27.27 3.41 -9.01
N SER A 86 -26.87 2.35 -9.71
CA SER A 86 -27.76 1.34 -10.27
C SER A 86 -27.95 0.10 -9.38
N ILE A 87 -27.35 0.06 -8.17
CA ILE A 87 -27.27 -1.17 -7.35
C ILE A 87 -28.62 -1.85 -7.12
N ARG A 88 -29.70 -1.07 -6.94
CA ARG A 88 -31.06 -1.60 -6.67
C ARG A 88 -31.66 -2.39 -7.84
N ASN A 89 -31.16 -2.15 -9.06
CA ASN A 89 -31.60 -2.79 -10.29
C ASN A 89 -30.86 -4.10 -10.58
N ARG A 90 -29.86 -4.44 -9.76
CA ARG A 90 -29.02 -5.64 -9.91
C ARG A 90 -29.47 -6.74 -8.94
N PRO A 91 -29.17 -8.02 -9.23
CA PRO A 91 -29.35 -9.08 -8.24
C PRO A 91 -28.47 -8.80 -7.01
N VAL A 92 -28.91 -9.26 -5.84
CA VAL A 92 -28.12 -9.14 -4.58
C VAL A 92 -26.78 -9.84 -4.75
N TRP A 93 -26.79 -11.02 -5.35
CA TRP A 93 -25.62 -11.86 -5.57
C TRP A 93 -25.83 -12.64 -6.87
N GLN A 94 -24.74 -12.95 -7.56
CA GLN A 94 -24.76 -13.82 -8.73
C GLN A 94 -23.63 -14.86 -8.65
N PRO A 95 -23.88 -16.11 -9.07
CA PRO A 95 -22.85 -17.14 -9.10
C PRO A 95 -21.77 -16.80 -10.13
N ILE A 96 -20.53 -17.18 -9.84
CA ILE A 96 -19.43 -17.14 -10.81
C ILE A 96 -19.68 -18.24 -11.86
N PRO A 97 -19.78 -17.91 -13.16
CA PRO A 97 -19.88 -18.92 -14.22
C PRO A 97 -18.70 -19.89 -14.19
N ILE A 98 -18.92 -21.14 -14.60
CA ILE A 98 -17.90 -22.19 -14.50
C ILE A 98 -16.67 -21.86 -15.33
N GLU A 99 -16.86 -21.23 -16.48
CA GLU A 99 -15.81 -20.79 -17.39
C GLU A 99 -14.95 -19.71 -16.74
N ILE A 100 -15.57 -18.72 -16.11
CA ILE A 100 -14.87 -17.62 -15.42
C ILE A 100 -14.09 -18.15 -14.22
N ARG A 101 -14.71 -19.04 -13.43
CA ARG A 101 -14.03 -19.72 -12.32
C ARG A 101 -12.78 -20.46 -12.82
N ALA A 102 -12.93 -21.26 -13.86
CA ALA A 102 -11.83 -22.03 -14.42
C ALA A 102 -10.73 -21.11 -14.95
N SER A 103 -11.07 -20.00 -15.62
CA SER A 103 -10.10 -19.00 -16.07
C SER A 103 -9.28 -18.44 -14.91
N ILE A 104 -9.90 -18.05 -13.80
CA ILE A 104 -9.20 -17.50 -12.63
C ILE A 104 -8.34 -18.56 -11.94
N GLU A 105 -8.90 -19.76 -11.71
CA GLU A 105 -8.24 -20.82 -10.93
C GLU A 105 -7.08 -21.49 -11.68
N GLN A 106 -7.08 -21.44 -13.01
CA GLN A 106 -6.08 -22.11 -13.87
C GLN A 106 -5.07 -21.15 -14.49
N GLU A 107 -5.25 -19.83 -14.36
CA GLU A 107 -4.30 -18.86 -14.90
C GLU A 107 -2.94 -19.00 -14.20
N PRO A 108 -1.85 -19.26 -14.95
CA PRO A 108 -0.52 -19.32 -14.38
C PRO A 108 -0.06 -17.93 -13.93
N LEU A 109 0.75 -17.87 -12.87
CA LEU A 109 1.34 -16.61 -12.43
C LEU A 109 2.22 -16.02 -13.54
N PRO A 110 2.03 -14.73 -13.91
CA PRO A 110 2.77 -14.15 -15.03
C PRO A 110 4.25 -13.91 -14.65
N GLU A 111 5.17 -14.32 -15.52
CA GLU A 111 6.62 -14.05 -15.36
C GLU A 111 6.99 -12.60 -15.73
N HIS A 112 6.10 -11.91 -16.46
CA HIS A 112 6.28 -10.54 -16.92
C HIS A 112 5.05 -9.69 -16.62
N GLY A 113 5.27 -8.38 -16.43
CA GLY A 113 4.17 -7.44 -16.18
C GLY A 113 3.17 -7.39 -17.33
N GLN A 114 1.90 -7.21 -16.98
CA GLN A 114 0.83 -6.92 -17.93
C GLN A 114 0.57 -5.42 -18.02
N THR A 115 -0.09 -4.98 -19.09
CA THR A 115 -0.46 -3.56 -19.22
C THR A 115 -1.58 -3.21 -18.25
N LEU A 116 -1.54 -1.99 -17.70
CA LEU A 116 -2.58 -1.49 -16.80
C LEU A 116 -4.02 -1.61 -17.39
N PRO A 117 -4.29 -1.27 -18.68
CA PRO A 117 -5.60 -1.46 -19.26
C PRO A 117 -6.10 -2.90 -19.23
N ASN A 118 -5.23 -3.88 -19.51
CA ASN A 118 -5.62 -5.29 -19.51
C ASN A 118 -6.02 -5.74 -18.11
N VAL A 119 -5.18 -5.44 -17.11
CA VAL A 119 -5.45 -5.80 -15.70
C VAL A 119 -6.74 -5.14 -15.21
N CYS A 120 -6.97 -3.87 -15.52
CA CYS A 120 -8.21 -3.18 -15.15
C CYS A 120 -9.43 -3.80 -15.84
N GLN A 121 -9.31 -4.18 -17.11
CA GLN A 121 -10.39 -4.84 -17.83
C GLN A 121 -10.71 -6.22 -17.23
N ASP A 122 -9.69 -6.98 -16.82
CA ASP A 122 -9.85 -8.26 -16.15
C ASP A 122 -10.55 -8.10 -14.79
N VAL A 123 -10.24 -7.05 -14.03
CA VAL A 123 -10.99 -6.72 -12.81
C VAL A 123 -12.46 -6.48 -13.12
N LEU A 124 -12.78 -5.71 -14.16
CA LEU A 124 -14.17 -5.43 -14.55
C LEU A 124 -14.92 -6.66 -15.04
N ASN A 125 -14.23 -7.62 -15.65
CA ASN A 125 -14.84 -8.83 -16.21
C ASN A 125 -14.97 -9.97 -15.20
N TYR A 126 -13.94 -10.19 -14.38
CA TYR A 126 -13.77 -11.39 -13.57
C TYR A 126 -13.98 -11.17 -12.07
N VAL A 127 -13.83 -9.94 -11.57
CA VAL A 127 -13.94 -9.64 -10.14
C VAL A 127 -15.19 -8.83 -9.84
N PHE A 128 -15.32 -7.68 -10.51
CA PHE A 128 -16.34 -6.67 -10.24
C PHE A 128 -17.79 -7.18 -10.32
N PRO A 129 -18.16 -8.08 -11.26
CA PRO A 129 -19.52 -8.59 -11.33
C PRO A 129 -19.84 -9.57 -10.20
N TYR A 130 -18.86 -10.33 -9.70
CA TYR A 130 -19.09 -11.50 -8.86
C TYR A 130 -18.74 -11.26 -7.39
N THR A 131 -19.14 -10.11 -6.87
CA THR A 131 -18.92 -9.75 -5.46
C THR A 131 -19.91 -10.45 -4.52
N ARG A 132 -19.65 -10.37 -3.21
CA ARG A 132 -20.51 -10.99 -2.19
C ARG A 132 -21.92 -10.39 -2.12
N GLY A 133 -22.12 -9.17 -2.64
CA GLY A 133 -23.43 -8.51 -2.66
C GLY A 133 -23.74 -7.62 -1.45
N ASN A 134 -22.79 -7.44 -0.54
CA ASN A 134 -22.98 -6.70 0.72
C ASN A 134 -23.29 -5.21 0.56
N THR A 135 -23.05 -4.64 -0.62
CA THR A 135 -23.43 -3.26 -0.96
C THR A 135 -24.91 -3.11 -1.33
N HIS A 136 -25.62 -4.22 -1.54
CA HIS A 136 -27.01 -4.19 -1.97
C HIS A 136 -27.96 -4.00 -0.77
N PRO A 137 -28.98 -3.11 -0.81
CA PRO A 137 -29.90 -2.86 0.33
C PRO A 137 -30.71 -4.06 0.84
N ARG A 138 -30.91 -5.05 -0.02
CA ARG A 138 -31.56 -6.35 0.28
C ARG A 138 -30.58 -7.43 0.77
N PHE A 139 -29.31 -7.10 0.99
CA PHE A 139 -28.34 -8.03 1.55
C PHE A 139 -28.38 -7.96 3.08
N TRP A 140 -28.85 -9.03 3.74
CA TRP A 140 -29.08 -9.06 5.20
C TRP A 140 -28.24 -10.13 5.92
N GLY A 141 -27.05 -10.46 5.39
CA GLY A 141 -26.20 -11.51 5.95
C GLY A 141 -24.98 -10.97 6.69
N TRP A 142 -24.90 -11.18 8.02
CA TRP A 142 -23.75 -10.77 8.84
C TRP A 142 -23.52 -9.25 8.87
N VAL A 143 -22.54 -8.82 9.67
CA VAL A 143 -22.05 -7.43 9.68
C VAL A 143 -20.93 -7.34 8.65
N MET A 144 -21.16 -6.54 7.61
CA MET A 144 -20.16 -6.19 6.61
C MET A 144 -20.24 -4.73 6.29
N GLY A 145 -19.07 -4.15 5.97
CA GLY A 145 -19.02 -2.79 5.46
C GLY A 145 -19.82 -2.64 4.17
N GLU A 146 -20.44 -1.49 4.00
CA GLU A 146 -21.03 -1.07 2.75
C GLU A 146 -20.05 -0.13 2.01
N GLY A 147 -20.09 -0.15 0.68
CA GLY A 147 -19.26 0.74 -0.14
C GLY A 147 -20.01 2.03 -0.41
N THR A 148 -19.55 3.14 0.17
CA THR A 148 -20.14 4.47 -0.05
C THR A 148 -19.38 5.26 -1.11
N LEU A 149 -20.04 6.23 -1.75
CA LEU A 149 -19.37 7.22 -2.61
C LEU A 149 -18.25 7.95 -1.87
N GLY A 150 -18.50 8.36 -0.63
CA GLY A 150 -17.49 9.02 0.21
C GLY A 150 -16.28 8.12 0.47
N GLY A 151 -16.51 6.82 0.71
CA GLY A 151 -15.46 5.82 0.87
C GLY A 151 -14.60 5.66 -0.38
N ILE A 152 -15.21 5.57 -1.57
CA ILE A 152 -14.44 5.50 -2.84
C ILE A 152 -13.53 6.71 -3.01
N LEU A 153 -14.05 7.91 -2.80
CA LEU A 153 -13.27 9.14 -2.93
C LEU A 153 -12.17 9.22 -1.87
N ALA A 154 -12.45 8.79 -0.64
CA ALA A 154 -11.47 8.73 0.43
C ALA A 154 -10.33 7.76 0.08
N GLU A 155 -10.64 6.54 -0.35
CA GLU A 155 -9.64 5.54 -0.74
C GLU A 155 -8.76 6.01 -1.90
N MET A 156 -9.35 6.68 -2.91
CA MET A 156 -8.61 7.26 -4.02
C MET A 156 -7.61 8.34 -3.54
N MET A 157 -8.04 9.22 -2.62
CA MET A 157 -7.16 10.23 -2.05
C MET A 157 -6.09 9.63 -1.14
N MET A 158 -6.42 8.60 -0.38
CA MET A 158 -5.45 7.89 0.47
C MET A 158 -4.39 7.18 -0.36
N ALA A 159 -4.78 6.51 -1.45
CA ALA A 159 -3.85 5.91 -2.40
C ALA A 159 -2.93 6.96 -3.06
N THR A 160 -3.48 8.14 -3.39
CA THR A 160 -2.72 9.24 -4.01
C THR A 160 -1.70 9.86 -3.06
N THR A 161 -2.11 10.09 -1.82
CA THR A 161 -1.26 10.78 -0.83
C THR A 161 -0.32 9.85 -0.08
N ASN A 162 -0.63 8.53 -0.06
CA ASN A 162 0.14 7.47 0.57
C ASN A 162 0.62 7.84 1.99
N ILE A 163 -0.29 8.42 2.77
CA ILE A 163 0.03 8.97 4.08
C ILE A 163 0.16 7.85 5.11
N ASN A 164 1.32 7.81 5.78
CA ASN A 164 1.47 7.13 7.05
C ASN A 164 1.15 8.10 8.20
N ALA A 165 0.09 7.80 8.97
CA ALA A 165 -0.35 8.62 10.10
C ALA A 165 0.35 8.28 11.44
N GLY A 166 1.36 7.40 11.44
CA GLY A 166 2.04 6.95 12.66
C GLY A 166 3.09 7.90 13.22
N GLY A 167 3.48 8.94 12.48
CA GLY A 167 4.52 9.88 12.90
C GLY A 167 4.52 11.18 12.09
N CYS A 168 5.34 12.13 12.54
CA CYS A 168 5.44 13.50 12.02
C CYS A 168 4.13 14.30 12.15
N THR A 169 4.20 15.63 11.97
CA THR A 169 3.02 16.50 11.99
C THR A 169 2.62 16.83 10.56
N HIS A 170 1.44 16.37 10.16
CA HIS A 170 0.84 16.64 8.85
C HIS A 170 -0.70 16.71 8.96
N SER A 171 -1.36 17.20 7.90
CA SER A 171 -2.78 17.53 7.94
C SER A 171 -3.67 16.34 8.28
N ALA A 172 -3.37 15.14 7.77
CA ALA A 172 -4.19 13.95 8.02
C ALA A 172 -4.27 13.60 9.51
N VAL A 173 -3.17 13.69 10.26
CA VAL A 173 -3.16 13.45 11.73
C VAL A 173 -4.03 14.47 12.47
N LEU A 174 -4.06 15.73 12.03
CA LEU A 174 -4.91 16.75 12.64
C LEU A 174 -6.39 16.50 12.37
N ILE A 175 -6.74 16.06 11.16
CA ILE A 175 -8.11 15.69 10.78
C ILE A 175 -8.54 14.44 11.56
N GLU A 176 -7.71 13.40 11.64
CA GLU A 176 -7.99 12.19 12.42
C GLU A 176 -8.30 12.52 13.88
N ARG A 177 -7.46 13.35 14.53
CA ARG A 177 -7.71 13.82 15.90
C ARG A 177 -9.03 14.57 16.05
N THR A 178 -9.38 15.39 15.07
CA THR A 178 -10.65 16.14 15.06
C THR A 178 -11.85 15.20 14.96
N VAL A 179 -11.77 14.16 14.12
CA VAL A 179 -12.83 13.14 13.99
C VAL A 179 -12.95 12.30 15.27
N ILE A 180 -11.82 11.89 15.88
CA ILE A 180 -11.84 11.17 17.16
C ILE A 180 -12.48 12.01 18.27
N GLN A 181 -12.21 13.32 18.32
CA GLN A 181 -12.82 14.23 19.30
C GLN A 181 -14.32 14.46 19.07
N TRP A 182 -14.79 14.25 17.84
CA TRP A 182 -16.20 14.40 17.50
C TRP A 182 -17.05 13.20 17.95
N MET A 183 -16.44 12.00 18.00
CA MET A 183 -17.08 10.76 18.46
C MET A 183 -17.22 10.70 19.98
#